data_AF-A0A7S1C788-F1
#
_entry.id   AF-A0A7S1C788-F1
#
_cell.length_a   1.000
_cell.length_b   1.000
_cell.length_c   1.000
_cell.angle_alpha   90.00
_cell.angle_beta   90.00
_cell.angle_gamma   90.00
#
_symmetry.space_group_name_H-M   'P 1'
#
loop_
_entity.id
_entity.type
_entity.pdbx_description
1 polymer ?
#
loop_
_entity_poly.entity_id
_entity_poly.type
_entity_poly.pdbx_seq_one_letter_code
_entity_poly.pdbx_strand_id
1 'polypeptide(L)'
;MERLTEAEGERVLTVLTTALENAHLLARVPEPGAADVGFAHELEERESYELAEALLSQWQVEESASVLLGGPTDGGSRPEGAASTAPDALAIAKRVREGAKHLCRELRNDGEAVEALAERNEPSDGMLQLLAALDALRDLTADRLRQSHEESKLQTMEADAVASRHHENLEARQELEAELEAQRERNRIEREAVDEVLNKLETDVAELRKRLANEAKSLETNTKSSREKIASDHRSLTERLRAEERALRAEIAKSREERSEQEKLLRRRVLKLETEVATLVTKYDGRMLELDAEILRLRTLYEDEKKRLAELTYHFDRLEADQHRADEEDRIYREERRKSLEGKMMVWNFNVTNIQRVYRGFFTRTHLNDFVPKKKKGKKGKKGKKKR
;
A
#
# COMPACT_ATOMS: atom_id res chain seq x y z
N MET A 1 33.31 91.35 -55.12
CA MET A 1 34.51 92.11 -54.74
C MET A 1 35.60 91.08 -54.44
N GLU A 2 36.87 91.43 -54.70
CA GLU A 2 38.06 90.56 -54.54
C GLU A 2 38.34 89.57 -55.69
N ARG A 3 38.53 90.08 -56.92
CA ARG A 3 39.38 89.40 -57.92
C ARG A 3 40.85 89.85 -57.85
N LEU A 4 41.20 90.56 -56.78
CA LEU A 4 42.56 91.04 -56.52
C LEU A 4 43.40 89.99 -55.76
N THR A 5 42.77 88.97 -55.17
CA THR A 5 43.43 87.99 -54.31
C THR A 5 44.12 86.85 -55.07
N GLU A 6 43.63 86.44 -56.25
CA GLU A 6 44.30 85.39 -57.05
C GLU A 6 45.64 85.87 -57.60
N ALA A 7 45.69 87.05 -58.23
CA ALA A 7 46.92 87.58 -58.79
C ALA A 7 47.95 87.96 -57.71
N GLU A 8 47.49 88.46 -56.56
CA GLU A 8 48.36 88.74 -55.42
C GLU A 8 48.78 87.45 -54.70
N GLY A 9 47.91 86.45 -54.59
CA GLY A 9 48.20 85.13 -54.03
C GLY A 9 49.22 84.35 -54.86
N GLU A 10 49.09 84.37 -56.19
CA GLU A 10 50.08 83.78 -57.11
C GLU A 10 51.44 84.51 -57.04
N ARG A 11 51.43 85.84 -56.88
CA ARG A 11 52.67 86.60 -56.63
C ARG A 11 53.31 86.23 -55.29
N VAL A 12 52.53 86.03 -54.24
CA VAL A 12 53.05 85.61 -52.93
C VAL A 12 53.60 84.19 -53.00
N LEU A 13 52.90 83.27 -53.65
CA LEU A 13 53.36 81.89 -53.83
C LEU A 13 54.64 81.82 -54.68
N THR A 14 54.73 82.56 -55.79
CA THR A 14 55.94 82.59 -56.62
C THR A 14 57.15 83.13 -55.86
N VAL A 15 56.96 84.16 -55.01
CA VAL A 15 58.01 84.68 -54.13
C VAL A 15 58.44 83.63 -53.09
N LEU A 16 57.49 82.92 -52.48
CA LEU A 16 57.78 81.87 -51.50
C LEU A 16 58.50 80.66 -52.14
N THR A 17 58.09 80.24 -53.33
CA THR A 17 58.77 79.16 -54.07
C THR A 17 60.19 79.55 -54.45
N THR A 18 60.38 80.77 -54.96
CA THR A 18 61.72 81.27 -55.31
C THR A 18 62.63 81.38 -54.07
N ALA A 19 62.06 81.78 -52.93
CA ALA A 19 62.79 81.84 -51.66
C ALA A 19 63.16 80.45 -51.12
N LEU A 20 62.25 79.48 -51.22
CA LEU A 20 62.48 78.08 -50.87
C LEU A 20 63.59 77.45 -51.72
N GLU A 21 63.55 77.64 -53.05
CA GLU A 21 64.60 77.19 -53.96
C GLU A 21 65.98 77.76 -53.58
N ASN A 22 66.06 79.05 -53.24
CA ASN A 22 67.30 79.66 -52.78
C ASN A 22 67.77 79.07 -51.44
N ALA A 23 66.85 78.76 -50.52
CA ALA A 23 67.18 78.13 -49.26
C ALA A 23 67.70 76.69 -49.47
N HIS A 24 67.16 75.94 -50.42
CA HIS A 24 67.66 74.62 -50.81
C HIS A 24 69.07 74.67 -51.39
N LEU A 25 69.37 75.68 -52.22
CA LEU A 25 70.70 75.87 -52.80
C LEU A 25 71.73 76.25 -51.73
N LEU A 26 71.38 77.20 -50.84
CA LEU A 26 72.27 77.63 -49.75
C LEU A 26 72.49 76.55 -48.70
N ALA A 27 71.51 75.67 -48.47
CA ALA A 27 71.65 74.55 -47.53
C ALA A 27 72.74 73.54 -47.92
N ARG A 28 73.17 73.54 -49.18
CA ARG A 28 74.21 72.64 -49.72
C ARG A 28 75.59 73.31 -49.81
N VAL A 29 75.67 74.62 -49.55
CA VAL A 29 76.93 75.34 -49.54
C VAL A 29 77.73 74.91 -48.29
N PRO A 30 79.03 74.57 -48.42
CA PRO A 30 79.84 74.17 -47.28
C PRO A 30 79.97 75.31 -46.26
N GLU A 31 79.95 74.98 -44.98
CA GLU A 31 80.14 75.97 -43.91
C GLU A 31 81.57 76.56 -43.92
N PRO A 32 81.74 77.85 -43.61
CA PRO A 32 83.03 78.54 -43.67
C PRO A 32 84.11 77.97 -42.72
N GLY A 33 83.73 77.19 -41.70
CA GLY A 33 84.65 76.53 -40.77
C GLY A 33 85.22 75.20 -41.27
N ALA A 34 84.59 74.59 -42.28
CA ALA A 34 85.08 73.42 -43.00
C ALA A 34 85.59 73.87 -44.37
N ALA A 35 86.51 74.86 -44.37
CA ALA A 35 87.10 75.45 -45.56
C ALA A 35 87.84 74.40 -46.39
N ASP A 36 87.10 73.67 -47.20
CA ASP A 36 87.64 72.80 -48.22
C ASP A 36 88.07 73.69 -49.39
N VAL A 37 89.27 74.27 -49.25
CA VAL A 37 89.94 75.04 -50.32
C VAL A 37 90.06 74.19 -51.60
N GLY A 38 89.94 72.86 -51.48
CA GLY A 38 89.82 71.93 -52.60
C GLY A 38 88.57 72.11 -53.45
N PHE A 39 87.43 72.54 -52.88
CA PHE A 39 86.20 72.75 -53.68
C PHE A 39 86.29 74.01 -54.56
N ALA A 40 86.91 75.08 -54.08
CA ALA A 40 87.17 76.26 -54.91
C ALA A 40 88.14 75.92 -56.06
N HIS A 41 89.17 75.12 -55.81
CA HIS A 41 90.09 74.65 -56.86
C HIS A 41 89.44 73.67 -57.84
N GLU A 42 88.52 72.81 -57.41
CA GLU A 42 87.77 71.94 -58.32
C GLU A 42 86.76 72.70 -59.19
N LEU A 43 86.21 73.79 -58.68
CA LEU A 43 85.42 74.72 -59.49
C LEU A 43 86.30 75.49 -60.50
N GLU A 44 87.52 75.86 -60.12
CA GLU A 44 88.53 76.44 -61.04
C GLU A 44 89.03 75.43 -62.09
N GLU A 45 89.15 74.14 -61.76
CA GLU A 45 89.50 73.05 -62.68
C GLU A 45 88.37 72.74 -63.68
N ARG A 46 87.13 73.04 -63.31
CA ARG A 46 85.93 72.89 -64.16
C ARG A 46 85.57 74.15 -64.95
N GLU A 47 86.48 75.14 -65.01
CA GLU A 47 86.32 76.43 -65.71
C GLU A 47 85.24 77.38 -65.12
N SER A 48 84.69 77.08 -63.95
CA SER A 48 83.68 77.90 -63.25
C SER A 48 84.30 78.95 -62.32
N TYR A 49 85.16 79.81 -62.89
CA TYR A 49 85.93 80.80 -62.15
C TYR A 49 85.05 81.82 -61.39
N GLU A 50 83.93 82.26 -61.99
CA GLU A 50 83.05 83.26 -61.39
C GLU A 50 82.31 82.72 -60.16
N LEU A 51 81.97 81.42 -60.18
CA LEU A 51 81.35 80.76 -59.03
C LEU A 51 82.35 80.51 -57.91
N ALA A 52 83.59 80.10 -58.24
CA ALA A 52 84.67 79.96 -57.27
C ALA A 52 84.97 81.30 -56.57
N GLU A 53 85.01 82.40 -57.31
CA GLU A 53 85.17 83.76 -56.76
C GLU A 53 83.97 84.19 -55.91
N ALA A 54 82.74 83.91 -56.34
CA ALA A 54 81.52 84.19 -55.58
C ALA A 54 81.45 83.40 -54.26
N LEU A 55 81.92 82.16 -54.26
CA LEU A 55 81.94 81.27 -53.10
C LEU A 55 83.04 81.67 -52.10
N LEU A 56 84.24 81.97 -52.59
CA LEU A 56 85.33 82.51 -51.77
C LEU A 56 84.98 83.87 -51.17
N SER A 57 84.35 84.76 -51.94
CA SER A 57 83.90 86.06 -51.42
C SER A 57 82.76 85.91 -50.42
N GLN A 58 81.83 84.97 -50.62
CA GLN A 58 80.80 84.66 -49.64
C GLN A 58 81.42 84.13 -48.35
N TRP A 59 82.37 83.18 -48.41
CA TRP A 59 83.05 82.67 -47.23
C TRP A 59 83.87 83.74 -46.50
N GLN A 60 84.55 84.64 -47.21
CA GLN A 60 85.24 85.78 -46.59
C GLN A 60 84.25 86.70 -45.85
N VAL A 61 83.06 86.91 -46.45
CA VAL A 61 82.02 87.74 -45.84
C VAL A 61 81.35 87.02 -44.66
N GLU A 62 81.19 85.69 -44.70
CA GLU A 62 80.66 84.88 -43.61
C GLU A 62 81.67 84.64 -42.48
N GLU A 63 82.96 84.54 -42.78
CA GLU A 63 84.04 84.46 -41.81
C GLU A 63 84.20 85.81 -41.10
N SER A 64 84.18 86.92 -41.85
CA SER A 64 84.15 88.26 -41.24
C SER A 64 82.87 88.53 -40.44
N ALA A 65 81.73 87.98 -40.87
CA ALA A 65 80.49 88.00 -40.08
C ALA A 65 80.61 87.14 -38.82
N SER A 66 81.20 85.94 -38.90
CA SER A 66 81.43 85.02 -37.78
C SER A 66 82.39 85.59 -36.75
N VAL A 67 83.44 86.31 -37.17
CA VAL A 67 84.37 86.99 -36.26
C VAL A 67 83.72 88.19 -35.56
N LEU A 68 82.78 88.87 -36.20
CA LEU A 68 82.10 90.05 -35.65
C LEU A 68 80.82 89.73 -34.86
N LEU A 69 80.16 88.61 -35.15
CA LEU A 69 78.95 88.12 -34.47
C LEU A 69 79.24 86.97 -33.50
N GLY A 70 80.41 86.33 -33.58
CA GLY A 70 80.82 85.21 -32.75
C GLY A 70 81.11 85.59 -31.31
N GLY A 71 80.11 85.44 -30.44
CA GLY A 71 80.31 85.16 -29.02
C GLY A 71 80.76 83.70 -28.83
N PRO A 72 81.52 83.37 -27.78
CA PRO A 72 82.22 82.09 -27.66
C PRO A 72 81.23 80.94 -27.48
N THR A 73 81.21 80.02 -28.43
CA THR A 73 80.89 78.62 -28.17
C THR A 73 82.14 77.97 -27.57
N ASP A 74 81.98 77.36 -26.39
CA ASP A 74 82.98 76.75 -25.51
C ASP A 74 83.83 77.66 -24.60
N GLY A 75 83.27 77.92 -23.40
CA GLY A 75 84.00 77.77 -22.14
C GLY A 75 85.30 78.57 -21.94
N GLY A 76 85.30 79.88 -22.17
CA GLY A 76 86.44 80.75 -21.85
C GLY A 76 86.06 82.23 -21.84
N SER A 77 86.53 82.97 -20.84
CA SER A 77 86.28 84.39 -20.61
C SER A 77 86.62 85.29 -21.80
N ARG A 78 85.68 86.19 -22.15
CA ARG A 78 85.81 87.27 -23.14
C ARG A 78 86.92 88.26 -22.76
N PRO A 79 87.89 88.57 -23.65
CA PRO A 79 88.70 89.78 -23.51
C PRO A 79 87.87 91.01 -23.90
N GLU A 80 87.86 92.02 -23.04
CA GLU A 80 87.28 93.34 -23.29
C GLU A 80 88.02 94.04 -24.44
N GLY A 81 87.37 94.17 -25.61
CA GLY A 81 87.94 94.96 -26.70
C GLY A 81 87.44 94.66 -28.12
N ALA A 82 86.13 94.59 -28.36
CA ALA A 82 85.55 94.74 -29.71
C ALA A 82 84.05 95.06 -29.60
N ALA A 83 83.73 96.34 -29.44
CA ALA A 83 82.38 96.85 -29.63
C ALA A 83 82.23 97.20 -31.12
N SER A 84 81.65 96.31 -31.93
CA SER A 84 81.21 96.67 -33.28
C SER A 84 79.88 97.41 -33.18
N THR A 85 79.81 98.57 -33.80
CA THR A 85 78.64 99.44 -33.80
C THR A 85 77.49 98.81 -34.63
N ALA A 86 76.23 98.95 -34.18
CA ALA A 86 75.03 98.45 -34.87
C ALA A 86 74.93 98.71 -36.40
N PRO A 87 75.43 99.82 -36.99
CA PRO A 87 75.50 99.98 -38.44
C PRO A 87 76.43 98.98 -39.14
N ASP A 88 77.50 98.51 -38.50
CA ASP A 88 78.47 97.60 -39.09
C ASP A 88 77.90 96.19 -39.22
N ALA A 89 77.19 95.71 -38.19
CA ALA A 89 76.47 94.44 -38.24
C ALA A 89 75.38 94.41 -39.34
N LEU A 90 74.69 95.53 -39.55
CA LEU A 90 73.63 95.65 -40.56
C LEU A 90 74.20 95.81 -41.98
N ALA A 91 75.36 96.46 -42.13
CA ALA A 91 76.12 96.51 -43.38
C ALA A 91 76.68 95.13 -43.74
N ILE A 92 77.18 94.37 -42.77
CA ILE A 92 77.64 92.99 -42.96
C ILE A 92 76.47 92.07 -43.31
N ALA A 93 75.34 92.14 -42.61
CA ALA A 93 74.14 91.36 -42.95
C ALA A 93 73.62 91.68 -44.37
N LYS A 94 73.75 92.93 -44.83
CA LYS A 94 73.46 93.30 -46.23
C LYS A 94 74.47 92.69 -47.20
N ARG A 95 75.77 92.73 -46.89
CA ARG A 95 76.82 92.11 -47.72
C ARG A 95 76.71 90.59 -47.77
N VAL A 96 76.42 89.92 -46.65
CA VAL A 96 76.11 88.48 -46.58
C VAL A 96 74.88 88.16 -47.42
N ARG A 97 73.83 88.99 -47.36
CA ARG A 97 72.61 88.79 -48.16
C ARG A 97 72.84 89.03 -49.65
N GLU A 98 73.61 90.05 -50.01
CA GLU A 98 73.95 90.37 -51.40
C GLU A 98 74.89 89.33 -51.99
N GLY A 99 75.88 88.87 -51.21
CA GLY A 99 76.77 87.75 -51.54
C GLY A 99 76.00 86.43 -51.66
N ALA A 100 75.11 86.08 -50.72
CA ALA A 100 74.28 84.89 -50.82
C ALA A 100 73.33 84.92 -52.03
N LYS A 101 72.80 86.10 -52.39
CA LYS A 101 72.00 86.28 -53.61
C LYS A 101 72.83 86.19 -54.88
N HIS A 102 74.05 86.72 -54.88
CA HIS A 102 75.00 86.60 -55.97
C HIS A 102 75.39 85.13 -56.17
N LEU A 103 75.76 84.44 -55.10
CA LEU A 103 76.06 83.02 -55.08
C LEU A 103 74.87 82.17 -55.55
N CYS A 104 73.64 82.43 -55.07
CA CYS A 104 72.45 81.72 -55.56
C CYS A 104 72.16 81.98 -57.04
N ARG A 105 72.52 83.15 -57.59
CA ARG A 105 72.36 83.44 -59.02
C ARG A 105 73.37 82.69 -59.85
N GLU A 106 74.63 82.69 -59.44
CA GLU A 106 75.69 81.93 -60.14
C GLU A 106 75.46 80.42 -60.03
N LEU A 107 75.05 79.90 -58.87
CA LEU A 107 74.64 78.50 -58.70
C LEU A 107 73.42 78.11 -59.53
N ARG A 108 72.50 79.03 -59.82
CA ARG A 108 71.38 78.74 -60.74
C ARG A 108 71.81 78.73 -62.21
N ASN A 109 72.85 79.46 -62.56
CA ASN A 109 73.36 79.57 -63.93
C ASN A 109 74.30 78.42 -64.29
N ASP A 110 74.98 77.83 -63.30
CA ASP A 110 75.92 76.72 -63.46
C ASP A 110 75.39 75.44 -62.82
N GLY A 111 74.74 74.60 -63.63
CA GLY A 111 74.09 73.35 -63.17
C GLY A 111 75.08 72.25 -62.74
N GLU A 112 76.28 72.21 -63.35
CA GLU A 112 77.29 71.19 -63.04
C GLU A 112 77.91 71.42 -61.65
N ALA A 113 77.99 72.68 -61.23
CA ALA A 113 78.48 73.04 -59.90
C ALA A 113 77.48 72.70 -58.78
N VAL A 114 76.16 72.77 -59.04
CA VAL A 114 75.14 72.38 -58.06
C VAL A 114 75.12 70.87 -57.83
N GLU A 115 75.36 70.07 -58.88
CA GLU A 115 75.52 68.62 -58.75
C GLU A 115 76.76 68.27 -57.94
N ALA A 116 77.90 68.94 -58.21
CA ALA A 116 79.13 68.76 -57.43
C ALA A 116 78.95 69.09 -55.94
N LEU A 117 78.15 70.13 -55.62
CA LEU A 117 77.79 70.48 -54.24
C LEU A 117 76.89 69.45 -53.58
N ALA A 118 75.92 68.92 -54.33
CA ALA A 118 74.98 67.91 -53.83
C ALA A 118 75.66 66.56 -53.51
N GLU A 119 76.72 66.21 -54.24
CA GLU A 119 77.51 65.00 -54.00
C GLU A 119 78.42 65.11 -52.77
N ARG A 120 78.85 66.33 -52.42
CA ARG A 120 79.81 66.59 -51.33
C ARG A 120 79.18 66.91 -49.99
N ASN A 121 78.08 67.67 -50.00
CA ASN A 121 77.44 68.12 -48.77
C ASN A 121 75.97 67.71 -48.74
N GLU A 122 75.66 66.84 -47.79
CA GLU A 122 74.29 66.68 -47.34
C GLU A 122 73.94 67.80 -46.34
N PRO A 123 72.80 68.48 -46.52
CA PRO A 123 72.35 69.47 -45.57
C PRO A 123 72.13 68.83 -44.19
N SER A 124 72.48 69.56 -43.13
CA SER A 124 72.25 69.13 -41.75
C SER A 124 70.78 68.76 -41.51
N ASP A 125 70.52 67.75 -40.67
CA ASP A 125 69.17 67.27 -40.33
C ASP A 125 68.27 68.41 -39.79
N GLY A 126 68.86 69.37 -39.06
CA GLY A 126 68.15 70.57 -38.62
C GLY A 126 67.71 71.51 -39.77
N MET A 127 68.49 71.59 -40.83
CA MET A 127 68.16 72.38 -42.03
C MET A 127 67.11 71.66 -42.89
N LEU A 128 67.16 70.34 -42.97
CA LEU A 128 66.13 69.52 -43.64
C LEU A 128 64.76 69.65 -42.96
N GLN A 129 64.70 69.62 -41.63
CA GLN A 129 63.47 69.84 -40.88
C GLN A 129 62.91 71.26 -41.09
N LEU A 130 63.78 72.27 -41.16
CA LEU A 130 63.39 73.65 -41.46
C LEU A 130 62.82 73.77 -42.89
N LEU A 131 63.49 73.17 -43.87
CA LEU A 131 63.02 73.15 -45.26
C LEU A 131 61.67 72.43 -45.39
N ALA A 132 61.50 71.28 -44.72
CA ALA A 132 60.22 70.55 -44.68
C ALA A 132 59.09 71.37 -44.02
N ALA A 133 59.40 72.11 -42.95
CA ALA A 133 58.44 73.01 -42.32
C ALA A 133 58.07 74.21 -43.22
N LEU A 134 59.02 74.75 -43.98
CA LEU A 134 58.78 75.84 -44.93
C LEU A 134 57.99 75.36 -46.16
N ASP A 135 58.22 74.13 -46.65
CA ASP A 135 57.40 73.49 -47.67
C ASP A 135 55.96 73.27 -47.19
N ALA A 136 55.78 72.73 -45.98
CA ALA A 136 54.46 72.57 -45.38
C ALA A 136 53.74 73.92 -45.18
N LEU A 137 54.48 74.98 -44.85
CA LEU A 137 53.93 76.34 -44.74
C LEU A 137 53.54 76.91 -46.10
N ARG A 138 54.33 76.68 -47.16
CA ARG A 138 53.97 77.03 -48.54
C ARG A 138 52.67 76.32 -48.95
N ASP A 139 52.56 75.03 -48.70
CA ASP A 139 51.37 74.26 -49.10
C ASP A 139 50.12 74.72 -48.32
N LEU A 140 50.26 74.95 -47.01
CA LEU A 140 49.18 75.48 -46.18
C LEU A 140 48.77 76.91 -46.56
N THR A 141 49.72 77.76 -46.98
CA THR A 141 49.41 79.10 -47.51
C THR A 141 48.77 79.04 -48.89
N ALA A 142 49.17 78.09 -49.75
CA ALA A 142 48.53 77.85 -51.04
C ALA A 142 47.07 77.40 -50.89
N ASP A 143 46.81 76.45 -49.98
CA ASP A 143 45.45 75.96 -49.72
C ASP A 143 44.56 77.05 -49.13
N ARG A 144 45.09 77.88 -48.22
CA ARG A 144 44.35 79.01 -47.64
C ARG A 144 44.06 80.14 -48.63
N LEU A 145 44.98 80.39 -49.56
CA LEU A 145 44.78 81.39 -50.62
C LEU A 145 43.84 80.89 -51.73
N ARG A 146 43.71 79.57 -51.90
CA ARG A 146 42.77 78.92 -52.84
C ARG A 146 41.34 78.80 -52.31
N GLN A 147 41.15 78.78 -51.00
CA GLN A 147 39.82 78.69 -50.40
C GLN A 147 39.08 80.03 -50.52
N SER A 148 37.92 80.02 -51.18
CA SER A 148 37.02 81.16 -51.20
C SER A 148 36.33 81.32 -49.84
N HIS A 149 36.05 82.56 -49.42
CA HIS A 149 35.33 82.82 -48.17
C HIS A 149 33.96 82.10 -48.10
N GLU A 150 33.32 81.86 -49.26
CA GLU A 150 32.06 81.13 -49.33
C GLU A 150 32.22 79.63 -49.08
N GLU A 151 33.30 79.00 -49.54
CA GLU A 151 33.59 77.59 -49.30
C GLU A 151 33.88 77.32 -47.82
N SER A 152 34.60 78.24 -47.16
CA SER A 152 34.83 78.18 -45.72
C SER A 152 33.52 78.27 -44.92
N LYS A 153 32.59 79.15 -45.32
CA LYS A 153 31.25 79.22 -44.70
C LYS A 153 30.46 77.94 -44.90
N LEU A 154 30.50 77.36 -46.10
CA LEU A 154 29.76 76.13 -46.42
C LEU A 154 30.28 74.95 -45.59
N GLN A 155 31.61 74.83 -45.44
CA GLN A 155 32.23 73.83 -44.56
C GLN A 155 31.83 74.00 -43.09
N THR A 156 31.74 75.23 -42.58
CA THR A 156 31.28 75.47 -41.20
C THR A 156 29.81 75.09 -41.03
N MET A 157 28.94 75.42 -42.00
CA MET A 157 27.52 75.04 -41.95
C MET A 157 27.32 73.52 -42.04
N GLU A 158 28.12 72.83 -42.86
CA GLU A 158 28.12 71.37 -42.93
C GLU A 158 28.61 70.73 -41.63
N ALA A 159 29.66 71.27 -41.02
CA ALA A 159 30.17 70.82 -39.73
C ALA A 159 29.13 71.00 -38.62
N ASP A 160 28.44 72.14 -38.57
CA ASP A 160 27.36 72.40 -37.62
C ASP A 160 26.18 71.44 -37.84
N ALA A 161 25.79 71.19 -39.09
CA ALA A 161 24.72 70.23 -39.40
C ALA A 161 25.08 68.79 -39.00
N VAL A 162 26.36 68.39 -39.20
CA VAL A 162 26.87 67.09 -38.73
C VAL A 162 26.91 67.04 -37.21
N ALA A 163 27.32 68.13 -36.54
CA ALA A 163 27.35 68.22 -35.08
C ALA A 163 25.94 68.11 -34.48
N SER A 164 24.94 68.80 -35.05
CA SER A 164 23.54 68.67 -34.63
C SER A 164 23.03 67.24 -34.79
N ARG A 165 23.26 66.61 -35.96
CA ARG A 165 22.89 65.21 -36.17
C ARG A 165 23.61 64.26 -35.22
N HIS A 166 24.89 64.52 -34.92
CA HIS A 166 25.64 63.71 -33.96
C HIS A 166 25.04 63.86 -32.55
N HIS A 167 24.64 65.08 -32.17
CA HIS A 167 23.99 65.32 -30.89
C HIS A 167 22.64 64.60 -30.78
N GLU A 168 21.77 64.72 -31.79
CA GLU A 168 20.49 64.00 -31.86
C GLU A 168 20.69 62.48 -31.78
N ASN A 169 21.69 61.93 -32.49
CA ASN A 169 22.01 60.50 -32.42
C ASN A 169 22.54 60.07 -31.04
N LEU A 170 23.31 60.94 -30.37
CA LEU A 170 23.77 60.67 -29.00
C LEU A 170 22.60 60.64 -28.02
N GLU A 171 21.68 61.60 -28.12
CA GLU A 171 20.48 61.64 -27.28
C GLU A 171 19.61 60.40 -27.52
N ALA A 172 19.31 60.06 -28.78
CA ALA A 172 18.55 58.86 -29.13
C ALA A 172 19.25 57.57 -28.64
N ARG A 173 20.58 57.52 -28.71
CA ARG A 173 21.35 56.39 -28.18
C ARG A 173 21.26 56.31 -26.65
N GLN A 174 21.35 57.43 -25.94
CA GLN A 174 21.21 57.47 -24.48
C GLN A 174 19.79 57.05 -24.06
N GLU A 175 18.76 57.49 -24.78
CA GLU A 175 17.38 57.05 -24.54
C GLU A 175 17.21 55.54 -24.74
N LEU A 176 17.75 54.99 -25.83
CA LEU A 176 17.71 53.55 -26.09
C LEU A 176 18.53 52.75 -25.08
N GLU A 177 19.68 53.25 -24.64
CA GLU A 177 20.48 52.63 -23.58
C GLU A 177 19.72 52.62 -22.25
N ALA A 178 19.07 53.73 -21.89
CA ALA A 178 18.23 53.82 -20.70
C ALA A 178 17.01 52.89 -20.76
N GLU A 179 16.35 52.80 -21.92
CA GLU A 179 15.22 51.87 -22.12
C GLU A 179 15.69 50.41 -22.04
N LEU A 180 16.85 50.09 -22.62
CA LEU A 180 17.45 48.76 -22.53
C LEU A 180 17.77 48.38 -21.08
N GLU A 181 18.34 49.29 -20.30
CA GLU A 181 18.62 49.08 -18.87
C GLU A 181 17.33 48.90 -18.07
N ALA A 182 16.32 49.74 -18.30
CA ALA A 182 15.01 49.59 -17.65
C ALA A 182 14.35 48.25 -17.99
N GLN A 183 14.45 47.78 -19.24
CA GLN A 183 13.94 46.47 -19.65
C GLN A 183 14.75 45.32 -19.04
N ARG A 184 16.07 45.45 -18.93
CA ARG A 184 16.92 44.45 -18.25
C ARG A 184 16.57 44.34 -16.77
N GLU A 185 16.34 45.45 -16.10
CA GLU A 185 15.97 45.46 -14.68
C GLU A 185 14.56 44.89 -14.47
N ARG A 186 13.58 45.23 -15.31
CA ARG A 186 12.25 44.60 -15.29
C ARG A 186 12.34 43.08 -15.47
N ASN A 187 13.07 42.63 -16.48
CA ASN A 187 13.28 41.20 -16.72
C ASN A 187 13.99 40.51 -15.55
N ARG A 188 14.92 41.20 -14.89
CA ARG A 188 15.60 40.67 -13.71
C ARG A 188 14.63 40.47 -12.55
N ILE A 189 13.81 41.47 -12.24
CA ILE A 189 12.80 41.39 -11.17
C ILE A 189 11.78 40.28 -11.47
N GLU A 190 11.31 40.17 -12.72
CA GLU A 190 10.39 39.11 -13.12
C GLU A 190 11.01 37.72 -12.98
N ARG A 191 12.29 37.55 -13.36
CA ARG A 191 13.02 36.29 -13.18
C ARG A 191 13.18 35.94 -11.71
N GLU A 192 13.60 36.90 -10.87
CA GLU A 192 13.72 36.71 -9.43
C GLU A 192 12.37 36.29 -8.81
N ALA A 193 11.26 36.92 -9.23
CA ALA A 193 9.92 36.55 -8.77
C ALA A 193 9.50 35.13 -9.21
N VAL A 194 9.82 34.74 -10.46
CA VAL A 194 9.55 33.38 -10.96
C VAL A 194 10.40 32.36 -10.21
N ASP A 195 11.69 32.64 -9.97
CA ASP A 195 12.59 31.77 -9.24
C ASP A 195 12.13 31.58 -7.78
N GLU A 196 11.61 32.63 -7.12
CA GLU A 196 11.00 32.51 -5.80
C GLU A 196 9.78 31.57 -5.79
N VAL A 197 8.89 31.70 -6.78
CA VAL A 197 7.70 30.85 -6.90
C VAL A 197 8.11 29.40 -7.19
N LEU A 198 9.11 29.21 -8.04
CA LEU A 198 9.64 27.89 -8.39
C LEU A 198 10.24 27.20 -7.17
N ASN A 199 11.06 27.91 -6.39
CA ASN A 199 11.62 27.39 -5.13
C ASN A 199 10.52 27.02 -4.12
N LYS A 200 9.47 27.84 -3.97
CA LYS A 200 8.32 27.54 -3.10
C LYS A 200 7.60 26.25 -3.55
N LEU A 201 7.30 26.14 -4.85
CA LEU A 201 6.67 24.95 -5.42
C LEU A 201 7.54 23.70 -5.25
N GLU A 202 8.86 23.81 -5.43
CA GLU A 202 9.78 22.69 -5.18
C GLU A 202 9.77 22.24 -3.72
N THR A 203 9.77 23.18 -2.78
CA THR A 203 9.64 22.85 -1.35
C THR A 203 8.31 22.20 -1.02
N ASP A 204 7.19 22.70 -1.56
CA ASP A 204 5.86 22.13 -1.36
C ASP A 204 5.77 20.71 -1.93
N VAL A 205 6.33 20.47 -3.12
CA VAL A 205 6.38 19.14 -3.73
C VAL A 205 7.22 18.19 -2.87
N ALA A 206 8.36 18.63 -2.35
CA ALA A 206 9.19 17.83 -1.47
C ALA A 206 8.48 17.49 -0.15
N GLU A 207 7.77 18.45 0.45
CA GLU A 207 6.97 18.24 1.65
C GLU A 207 5.82 17.26 1.39
N LEU A 208 5.07 17.43 0.30
CA LEU A 208 3.97 16.53 -0.07
C LEU A 208 4.47 15.11 -0.29
N ARG A 209 5.61 14.92 -0.98
CA ARG A 209 6.23 13.60 -1.14
C ARG A 209 6.60 12.97 0.20
N LYS A 210 7.15 13.76 1.14
CA LYS A 210 7.51 13.29 2.47
C LYS A 210 6.26 12.91 3.29
N ARG A 211 5.20 13.73 3.24
CA ARG A 211 3.92 13.44 3.91
C ARG A 211 3.29 12.16 3.35
N LEU A 212 3.20 12.05 2.03
CA LEU A 212 2.64 10.87 1.36
C LEU A 212 3.44 9.59 1.67
N ALA A 213 4.76 9.66 1.71
CA ALA A 213 5.60 8.53 2.10
C ALA A 213 5.39 8.11 3.56
N ASN A 214 5.21 9.07 4.47
CA ASN A 214 4.91 8.79 5.88
C ASN A 214 3.50 8.21 6.08
N GLU A 215 2.51 8.74 5.38
CA GLU A 215 1.14 8.22 5.38
C GLU A 215 1.09 6.80 4.80
N ALA A 216 1.78 6.54 3.69
CA ALA A 216 1.88 5.20 3.12
C ALA A 216 2.49 4.20 4.11
N LYS A 217 3.60 4.57 4.78
CA LYS A 217 4.22 3.73 5.82
C LYS A 217 3.28 3.51 7.01
N SER A 218 2.61 4.56 7.48
CA SER A 218 1.65 4.49 8.59
C SER A 218 0.44 3.60 8.25
N LEU A 219 -0.10 3.72 7.04
CA LEU A 219 -1.17 2.85 6.54
C LEU A 219 -0.69 1.40 6.44
N GLU A 220 0.53 1.15 5.95
CA GLU A 220 1.08 -0.19 5.87
C GLU A 220 1.27 -0.84 7.25
N THR A 221 1.79 -0.11 8.24
CA THR A 221 1.96 -0.63 9.61
C THR A 221 0.62 -0.84 10.31
N ASN A 222 -0.33 0.09 10.16
CA ASN A 222 -1.67 -0.02 10.72
C ASN A 222 -2.45 -1.18 10.10
N THR A 223 -2.37 -1.37 8.78
CA THR A 223 -3.03 -2.50 8.10
C THR A 223 -2.40 -3.84 8.47
N LYS A 224 -1.06 -3.92 8.56
CA LYS A 224 -0.37 -5.14 9.03
C LYS A 224 -0.77 -5.49 10.46
N SER A 225 -0.67 -4.55 11.40
CA SER A 225 -1.02 -4.78 12.81
C SER A 225 -2.51 -5.11 13.00
N SER A 226 -3.41 -4.46 12.23
CA SER A 226 -4.84 -4.80 12.24
C SER A 226 -5.09 -6.22 11.72
N ARG A 227 -4.46 -6.61 10.61
CA ARG A 227 -4.55 -7.98 10.07
C ARG A 227 -4.02 -9.03 11.04
N GLU A 228 -2.90 -8.75 11.70
CA GLU A 228 -2.31 -9.65 12.71
C GLU A 228 -3.23 -9.82 13.92
N LYS A 229 -3.84 -8.73 14.42
CA LYS A 229 -4.83 -8.79 15.50
C LYS A 229 -6.04 -9.64 15.10
N ILE A 230 -6.64 -9.35 13.93
CA ILE A 230 -7.80 -10.12 13.43
C ILE A 230 -7.43 -11.60 13.25
N ALA A 231 -6.25 -11.90 12.71
CA ALA A 231 -5.79 -13.27 12.53
C ALA A 231 -5.56 -13.98 13.87
N SER A 232 -4.97 -13.30 14.86
CA SER A 232 -4.78 -13.81 16.23
C SER A 232 -6.12 -14.08 16.91
N ASP A 233 -7.04 -13.12 16.87
CA ASP A 233 -8.37 -13.24 17.47
C ASP A 233 -9.14 -14.39 16.83
N HIS A 234 -9.14 -14.48 15.50
CA HIS A 234 -9.75 -15.58 14.78
C HIS A 234 -9.13 -16.93 15.15
N ARG A 235 -7.81 -17.05 15.24
CA ARG A 235 -7.14 -18.29 15.67
C ARG A 235 -7.58 -18.69 17.07
N SER A 236 -7.57 -17.75 18.02
CA SER A 236 -7.97 -18.01 19.40
C SER A 236 -9.44 -18.44 19.51
N LEU A 237 -10.34 -17.81 18.76
CA LEU A 237 -11.75 -18.18 18.69
C LEU A 237 -11.93 -19.56 18.09
N THR A 238 -11.21 -19.85 17.00
CA THR A 238 -11.27 -21.15 16.33
C THR A 238 -10.77 -22.27 17.26
N GLU A 239 -9.71 -22.04 18.01
CA GLU A 239 -9.19 -23.00 18.99
C GLU A 239 -10.16 -23.26 20.13
N ARG A 240 -10.81 -22.21 20.66
CA ARG A 240 -11.87 -22.33 21.67
C ARG A 240 -13.05 -23.15 21.15
N LEU A 241 -13.59 -22.80 19.99
CA LEU A 241 -14.71 -23.52 19.38
C LEU A 241 -14.35 -24.98 19.08
N ARG A 242 -13.14 -25.26 18.61
CA ARG A 242 -12.65 -26.64 18.42
C ARG A 242 -12.48 -27.41 19.73
N ALA A 243 -12.15 -26.72 20.82
CA ALA A 243 -12.06 -27.35 22.14
C ALA A 243 -13.46 -27.68 22.68
N GLU A 244 -14.40 -26.75 22.55
CA GLU A 244 -15.82 -26.95 22.89
C GLU A 244 -16.45 -28.08 22.07
N GLU A 245 -16.23 -28.10 20.76
CA GLU A 245 -16.70 -29.18 19.87
C GLU A 245 -16.18 -30.56 20.33
N ARG A 246 -14.90 -30.64 20.71
CA ARG A 246 -14.30 -31.87 21.25
C ARG A 246 -14.91 -32.27 22.58
N ALA A 247 -15.12 -31.31 23.49
CA ALA A 247 -15.74 -31.57 24.79
C ALA A 247 -17.19 -32.07 24.63
N LEU A 248 -17.99 -31.40 23.80
CA LEU A 248 -19.38 -31.80 23.51
C LEU A 248 -19.45 -33.18 22.84
N ARG A 249 -18.53 -33.49 21.91
CA ARG A 249 -18.45 -34.84 21.31
C ARG A 249 -18.14 -35.91 22.36
N ALA A 250 -17.22 -35.63 23.28
CA ALA A 250 -16.89 -36.56 24.36
C ALA A 250 -18.08 -36.76 25.32
N GLU A 251 -18.80 -35.69 25.64
CA GLU A 251 -20.01 -35.75 26.48
C GLU A 251 -21.12 -36.56 25.81
N ILE A 252 -21.37 -36.35 24.52
CA ILE A 252 -22.34 -37.14 23.76
C ILE A 252 -21.94 -38.62 23.72
N ALA A 253 -20.66 -38.92 23.49
CA ALA A 253 -20.16 -40.30 23.47
C ALA A 253 -20.38 -40.98 24.83
N LYS A 254 -20.02 -40.31 25.93
CA LYS A 254 -20.23 -40.80 27.30
C LYS A 254 -21.71 -41.03 27.60
N SER A 255 -22.58 -40.06 27.28
CA SER A 255 -24.02 -40.20 27.50
C SER A 255 -24.64 -41.35 26.68
N ARG A 256 -24.14 -41.58 25.45
CA ARG A 256 -24.57 -42.73 24.63
C ARG A 256 -24.15 -44.05 25.26
N GLU A 257 -22.94 -44.13 25.78
CA GLU A 257 -22.44 -45.33 26.46
C GLU A 257 -23.26 -45.63 27.72
N GLU A 258 -23.43 -44.63 28.60
CA GLU A 258 -24.26 -44.72 29.82
C GLU A 258 -25.69 -45.18 29.50
N ARG A 259 -26.33 -44.59 28.46
CA ARG A 259 -27.68 -45.00 28.02
C ARG A 259 -27.71 -46.42 27.47
N SER A 260 -26.70 -46.82 26.68
CA SER A 260 -26.59 -48.19 26.16
C SER A 260 -26.44 -49.20 27.29
N GLU A 261 -25.66 -48.89 28.33
CA GLU A 261 -25.53 -49.74 29.52
C GLU A 261 -26.83 -49.83 30.32
N GLN A 262 -27.48 -48.69 30.57
CA GLN A 262 -28.80 -48.66 31.22
C GLN A 262 -29.82 -49.48 30.45
N GLU A 263 -29.87 -49.33 29.13
CA GLU A 263 -30.76 -50.10 28.27
C GLU A 263 -30.47 -51.60 28.34
N LYS A 264 -29.19 -52.01 28.29
CA LYS A 264 -28.79 -53.42 28.45
C LYS A 264 -29.23 -53.98 29.81
N LEU A 265 -29.09 -53.20 30.89
CA LEU A 265 -29.55 -53.59 32.23
C LEU A 265 -31.06 -53.76 32.29
N LEU A 266 -31.82 -52.81 31.72
CA LEU A 266 -33.27 -52.87 31.65
C LEU A 266 -33.74 -54.07 30.82
N ARG A 267 -33.15 -54.30 29.63
CA ARG A 267 -33.46 -55.47 28.79
C ARG A 267 -33.20 -56.79 29.53
N ARG A 268 -32.09 -56.89 30.27
CA ARG A 268 -31.80 -58.08 31.11
C ARG A 268 -32.83 -58.25 32.22
N ARG A 269 -33.27 -57.16 32.86
CA ARG A 269 -34.29 -57.19 33.91
C ARG A 269 -35.66 -57.61 33.36
N VAL A 270 -36.05 -57.05 32.22
CA VAL A 270 -37.29 -57.42 31.52
C VAL A 270 -37.27 -58.90 31.16
N LEU A 271 -36.20 -59.39 30.53
CA LEU A 271 -36.09 -60.80 30.16
C LEU A 271 -36.16 -61.73 31.39
N LYS A 272 -35.53 -61.37 32.52
CA LYS A 272 -35.66 -62.12 33.77
C LYS A 272 -37.11 -62.17 34.26
N LEU A 273 -37.78 -61.02 34.34
CA LEU A 273 -39.18 -60.95 34.77
C LEU A 273 -40.11 -61.71 33.82
N GLU A 274 -39.90 -61.61 32.51
CA GLU A 274 -40.65 -62.39 31.51
C GLU A 274 -40.46 -63.89 31.72
N THR A 275 -39.23 -64.35 31.97
CA THR A 275 -38.98 -65.76 32.28
C THR A 275 -39.61 -66.19 33.61
N GLU A 276 -39.56 -65.37 34.65
CA GLU A 276 -40.20 -65.64 35.94
C GLU A 276 -41.72 -65.75 35.77
N VAL A 277 -42.36 -64.79 35.09
CA VAL A 277 -43.79 -64.83 34.78
C VAL A 277 -44.14 -66.08 33.97
N ALA A 278 -43.37 -66.39 32.91
CA ALA A 278 -43.59 -67.60 32.12
C ALA A 278 -43.51 -68.88 32.99
N THR A 279 -42.54 -68.97 33.91
CA THR A 279 -42.44 -70.12 34.83
C THR A 279 -43.57 -70.18 35.85
N LEU A 280 -44.11 -69.03 36.28
CA LEU A 280 -45.25 -68.99 37.20
C LEU A 280 -46.53 -69.41 36.48
N VAL A 281 -46.73 -68.96 35.24
CA VAL A 281 -47.86 -69.37 34.40
C VAL A 281 -47.82 -70.87 34.15
N THR A 282 -46.69 -71.44 33.71
CA THR A 282 -46.61 -72.88 33.47
C THR A 282 -46.83 -73.72 34.72
N LYS A 283 -46.36 -73.28 35.89
CA LYS A 283 -46.64 -73.94 37.18
C LYS A 283 -48.12 -73.86 37.55
N TYR A 284 -48.74 -72.69 37.36
CA TYR A 284 -50.16 -72.50 37.62
C TYR A 284 -51.01 -73.39 36.71
N ASP A 285 -50.76 -73.35 35.40
CA ASP A 285 -51.47 -74.16 34.41
C ASP A 285 -51.31 -75.65 34.70
N GLY A 286 -50.09 -76.10 35.04
CA GLY A 286 -49.84 -77.49 35.44
C GLY A 286 -50.64 -77.90 36.68
N ARG A 287 -50.64 -77.07 37.73
CA ARG A 287 -51.43 -77.33 38.94
C ARG A 287 -52.94 -77.32 38.68
N MET A 288 -53.42 -76.43 37.83
CA MET A 288 -54.83 -76.39 37.44
C MET A 288 -55.23 -77.66 36.69
N LEU A 289 -54.40 -78.16 35.77
CA LEU A 289 -54.62 -79.43 35.08
C LEU A 289 -54.62 -80.63 36.04
N GLU A 290 -53.70 -80.67 37.00
CA GLU A 290 -53.67 -81.71 38.04
C GLU A 290 -54.94 -81.68 38.90
N LEU A 291 -55.38 -80.49 39.32
CA LEU A 291 -56.60 -80.32 40.11
C LEU A 291 -57.84 -80.73 39.33
N ASP A 292 -57.94 -80.34 38.06
CA ASP A 292 -59.05 -80.75 37.19
C ASP A 292 -59.09 -82.27 37.00
N ALA A 293 -57.93 -82.91 36.82
CA ALA A 293 -57.83 -84.37 36.75
C ALA A 293 -58.25 -85.05 38.06
N GLU A 294 -57.86 -84.48 39.21
CA GLU A 294 -58.28 -84.96 40.53
C GLU A 294 -59.79 -84.79 40.75
N ILE A 295 -60.36 -83.65 40.39
CA ILE A 295 -61.81 -83.39 40.46
C ILE A 295 -62.56 -84.39 39.59
N LEU A 296 -62.11 -84.62 38.35
CA LEU A 296 -62.73 -85.61 37.46
C LEU A 296 -62.66 -87.01 38.08
N ARG A 297 -61.50 -87.40 38.61
CA ARG A 297 -61.33 -88.69 39.29
C ARG A 297 -62.27 -88.83 40.50
N LEU A 298 -62.34 -87.82 41.37
CA LEU A 298 -63.23 -87.82 42.54
C LEU A 298 -64.70 -87.87 42.13
N ARG A 299 -65.10 -87.16 41.05
CA ARG A 299 -66.45 -87.24 40.50
C ARG A 299 -66.78 -88.65 40.01
N THR A 300 -65.87 -89.29 39.27
CA THR A 300 -66.09 -90.68 38.82
C THR A 300 -66.22 -91.64 39.99
N LEU A 301 -65.37 -91.51 41.01
CA LEU A 301 -65.44 -92.33 42.23
C LEU A 301 -66.77 -92.10 42.98
N TYR A 302 -67.17 -90.84 43.15
CA TYR A 302 -68.43 -90.48 43.80
C TYR A 302 -69.64 -91.05 43.05
N GLU A 303 -69.64 -90.98 41.72
CA GLU A 303 -70.71 -91.58 40.90
C GLU A 303 -70.76 -93.09 41.05
N ASP A 304 -69.61 -93.77 41.11
CA ASP A 304 -69.55 -95.21 41.31
C ASP A 304 -69.95 -95.63 42.73
N GLU A 305 -69.52 -94.90 43.76
CA GLU A 305 -69.97 -95.10 45.14
C GLU A 305 -71.48 -94.88 45.28
N LYS A 306 -72.03 -93.85 44.61
CA LYS A 306 -73.46 -93.59 44.58
C LYS A 306 -74.24 -94.72 43.92
N LYS A 307 -73.74 -95.32 42.84
CA LYS A 307 -74.32 -96.52 42.22
C LYS A 307 -74.29 -97.71 43.19
N ARG A 308 -73.14 -97.99 43.80
CA ARG A 308 -73.00 -99.07 44.80
C ARG A 308 -73.93 -98.88 45.99
N LEU A 309 -74.07 -97.66 46.48
CA LEU A 309 -75.01 -97.34 47.55
C LEU A 309 -76.44 -97.64 47.13
N ALA A 310 -76.85 -97.22 45.92
CA ALA A 310 -78.18 -97.53 45.40
C ALA A 310 -78.44 -99.03 45.27
N GLU A 311 -77.46 -99.82 44.81
CA GLU A 311 -77.53 -101.28 44.76
C GLU A 311 -77.68 -101.89 46.17
N LEU A 312 -76.92 -101.40 47.14
CA LEU A 312 -76.97 -101.88 48.52
C LEU A 312 -78.30 -101.53 49.18
N THR A 313 -78.80 -100.30 49.01
CA THR A 313 -80.10 -99.87 49.49
C THR A 313 -81.20 -100.74 48.89
N TYR A 314 -81.18 -100.99 47.58
CA TYR A 314 -82.12 -101.90 46.93
C TYR A 314 -82.06 -103.32 47.52
N HIS A 315 -80.85 -103.83 47.82
CA HIS A 315 -80.69 -105.14 48.46
C HIS A 315 -81.26 -105.17 49.88
N PHE A 316 -81.00 -104.13 50.70
CA PHE A 316 -81.55 -104.03 52.06
C PHE A 316 -83.07 -103.88 52.04
N ASP A 317 -83.62 -103.02 51.19
CA ASP A 317 -85.08 -102.87 51.03
C ASP A 317 -85.74 -104.19 50.64
N ARG A 318 -85.10 -104.97 49.76
CA ARG A 318 -85.56 -106.32 49.39
C ARG A 318 -85.47 -107.30 50.56
N LEU A 319 -84.37 -107.30 51.30
CA LEU A 319 -84.19 -108.17 52.46
C LEU A 319 -85.20 -107.85 53.56
N GLU A 320 -85.47 -106.57 53.84
CA GLU A 320 -86.49 -106.13 54.79
C GLU A 320 -87.88 -106.58 54.33
N ALA A 321 -88.20 -106.47 53.03
CA ALA A 321 -89.45 -106.97 52.49
C ALA A 321 -89.59 -108.50 52.60
N ASP A 322 -88.51 -109.26 52.34
CA ASP A 322 -88.49 -110.71 52.48
C ASP A 322 -88.56 -111.14 53.97
N GLN A 323 -87.90 -110.43 54.88
CA GLN A 323 -88.04 -110.62 56.33
C GLN A 323 -89.45 -110.33 56.82
N HIS A 324 -90.06 -109.23 56.37
CA HIS A 324 -91.44 -108.90 56.70
C HIS A 324 -92.41 -109.98 56.21
N ARG A 325 -92.21 -110.51 55.01
CA ARG A 325 -92.99 -111.66 54.50
C ARG A 325 -92.80 -112.90 55.36
N ALA A 326 -91.57 -113.25 55.71
CA ALA A 326 -91.28 -114.39 56.57
C ALA A 326 -91.93 -114.24 57.96
N ASP A 327 -91.87 -113.05 58.56
CA ASP A 327 -92.50 -112.75 59.84
C ASP A 327 -94.04 -112.83 59.77
N GLU A 328 -94.64 -112.40 58.66
CA GLU A 328 -96.08 -112.55 58.40
C GLU A 328 -96.48 -114.02 58.23
N GLU A 329 -95.72 -114.80 57.46
CA GLU A 329 -95.90 -116.24 57.29
C GLU A 329 -95.78 -116.97 58.64
N ASP A 330 -94.77 -116.64 59.43
CA ASP A 330 -94.57 -117.17 60.78
C ASP A 330 -95.73 -116.77 61.71
N ARG A 331 -96.23 -115.54 61.62
CA ARG A 331 -97.41 -115.09 62.39
C ARG A 331 -98.62 -115.94 62.03
N ILE A 332 -98.88 -116.15 60.73
CA ILE A 332 -99.98 -117.00 60.25
C ILE A 332 -99.81 -118.43 60.75
N TYR A 333 -98.62 -119.01 60.62
CA TYR A 333 -98.34 -120.39 61.07
C TYR A 333 -98.50 -120.53 62.60
N ARG A 334 -98.05 -119.55 63.39
CA ARG A 334 -98.27 -119.52 64.85
C ARG A 334 -99.76 -119.44 65.18
N GLU A 335 -100.52 -118.61 64.46
CA GLU A 335 -101.97 -118.50 64.64
C GLU A 335 -102.72 -119.79 64.26
N GLU A 336 -102.36 -120.44 63.15
CA GLU A 336 -102.91 -121.73 62.74
C GLU A 336 -102.57 -122.84 63.75
N ARG A 337 -101.32 -122.89 64.21
CA ARG A 337 -100.87 -123.85 65.22
C ARG A 337 -101.60 -123.64 66.54
N ARG A 338 -101.81 -122.39 66.96
CA ARG A 338 -102.64 -122.04 68.13
C ARG A 338 -104.08 -122.51 67.94
N LYS A 339 -104.72 -122.20 66.81
CA LYS A 339 -106.09 -122.66 66.50
C LYS A 339 -106.20 -124.20 66.50
N SER A 340 -105.22 -124.91 65.95
CA SER A 340 -105.21 -126.39 65.95
C SER A 340 -105.02 -126.96 67.36
N LEU A 341 -104.13 -126.37 68.18
CA LEU A 341 -103.94 -126.76 69.58
C LEU A 341 -105.20 -126.50 70.40
N GLU A 342 -105.87 -125.35 70.22
CA GLU A 342 -107.15 -125.04 70.84
C GLU A 342 -108.24 -126.04 70.42
N GLY A 343 -108.31 -126.40 69.13
CA GLY A 343 -109.21 -127.43 68.63
C GLY A 343 -108.95 -128.81 69.24
N LYS A 344 -107.67 -129.23 69.34
CA LYS A 344 -107.28 -130.49 70.00
C LYS A 344 -107.56 -130.48 71.50
N MET A 345 -107.30 -129.36 72.18
CA MET A 345 -107.65 -129.14 73.59
C MET A 345 -109.16 -129.26 73.81
N MET A 346 -110.00 -128.69 72.94
CA MET A 346 -111.45 -128.86 73.01
C MET A 346 -111.87 -130.33 72.93
N VAL A 347 -111.32 -131.09 71.98
CA VAL A 347 -111.61 -132.52 71.83
C VAL A 347 -111.11 -133.31 73.06
N TRP A 348 -109.92 -133.02 73.55
CA TRP A 348 -109.36 -133.68 74.74
C TRP A 348 -110.21 -133.39 75.98
N ASN A 349 -110.59 -132.13 76.20
CA ASN A 349 -111.47 -131.73 77.30
C ASN A 349 -112.85 -132.41 77.19
N PHE A 350 -113.41 -132.52 75.98
CA PHE A 350 -114.65 -133.27 75.76
C PHE A 350 -114.50 -134.76 76.15
N ASN A 351 -113.41 -135.40 75.72
CA ASN A 351 -113.14 -136.80 76.05
C ASN A 351 -112.91 -137.02 77.55
N VAL A 352 -112.14 -136.14 78.22
CA VAL A 352 -111.94 -136.19 79.67
C VAL A 352 -113.26 -136.01 80.40
N THR A 353 -114.09 -135.07 79.97
CA THR A 353 -115.43 -134.86 80.55
C THR A 353 -116.31 -136.11 80.41
N ASN A 354 -116.24 -136.80 79.26
CA ASN A 354 -116.94 -138.06 79.05
C ASN A 354 -116.41 -139.20 79.94
N ILE A 355 -115.09 -139.33 80.07
CA ILE A 355 -114.47 -140.32 80.98
C ILE A 355 -114.88 -140.03 82.42
N GLN A 356 -114.81 -138.78 82.87
CA GLN A 356 -115.24 -138.36 84.21
C GLN A 356 -116.71 -138.66 84.44
N ARG A 357 -117.59 -138.44 83.44
CA ARG A 357 -119.00 -138.79 83.50
C ARG A 357 -119.21 -140.30 83.69
N VAL A 358 -118.51 -141.12 82.91
CA VAL A 358 -118.57 -142.60 83.02
C VAL A 358 -118.03 -143.05 84.37
N TYR A 359 -116.90 -142.52 84.82
CA TYR A 359 -116.27 -142.89 86.09
C TYR A 359 -117.13 -142.48 87.29
N ARG A 360 -117.72 -141.28 87.29
CA ARG A 360 -118.69 -140.87 88.33
C ARG A 360 -119.92 -141.78 88.35
N GLY A 361 -120.39 -142.22 87.17
CA GLY A 361 -121.46 -143.22 87.05
C GLY A 361 -121.08 -144.62 87.54
N PHE A 362 -119.83 -145.03 87.33
CA PHE A 362 -119.30 -146.29 87.86
C PHE A 362 -119.15 -146.23 89.38
N PHE A 363 -118.50 -145.18 89.90
CA PHE A 363 -118.22 -144.99 91.32
C PHE A 363 -119.51 -144.93 92.17
N THR A 364 -120.56 -144.27 91.66
CA THR A 364 -121.88 -144.26 92.31
C THR A 364 -122.57 -145.62 92.30
N ARG A 365 -122.33 -146.47 91.29
CA ARG A 365 -122.90 -147.83 91.19
C ARG A 365 -122.12 -148.87 92.01
N THR A 366 -120.82 -148.68 92.22
CA THR A 366 -120.00 -149.57 93.07
C THR A 366 -120.21 -149.29 94.56
N HIS A 367 -120.23 -148.02 94.99
CA HIS A 367 -120.44 -147.69 96.40
C HIS A 367 -121.86 -147.94 96.92
N LEU A 368 -122.86 -148.12 96.05
CA LEU A 368 -124.19 -148.59 96.49
C LEU A 368 -124.24 -150.10 96.78
N ASN A 369 -123.31 -150.90 96.24
CA ASN A 369 -123.27 -152.35 96.46
C ASN A 369 -122.61 -152.74 97.80
N ASP A 370 -121.87 -151.83 98.43
CA ASP A 370 -121.18 -152.08 99.70
C ASP A 370 -122.07 -151.87 100.95
N PHE A 371 -123.27 -151.31 100.79
CA PHE A 371 -124.20 -151.01 101.90
C PHE A 371 -125.44 -151.94 101.99
N VAL A 372 -125.44 -153.11 101.35
CA VAL A 372 -126.56 -154.08 101.46
C VAL A 372 -126.10 -155.46 101.96
N PRO A 373 -126.42 -155.86 103.21
CA PRO A 373 -126.06 -157.16 103.77
C PRO A 373 -126.95 -158.30 103.23
N LYS A 374 -126.33 -159.42 102.83
CA LYS A 374 -127.02 -160.63 102.33
C LYS A 374 -127.43 -161.59 103.47
N LYS A 375 -128.74 -161.76 103.72
CA LYS A 375 -129.32 -162.94 104.40
C LYS A 375 -130.67 -163.36 103.77
N LYS A 376 -130.79 -164.68 103.52
CA LYS A 376 -131.98 -165.58 103.42
C LYS A 376 -133.13 -165.18 102.46
N LYS A 377 -133.24 -165.82 101.28
CA LYS A 377 -133.87 -167.13 100.89
C LYS A 377 -135.37 -167.03 100.50
N GLY A 378 -135.63 -166.84 99.19
CA GLY A 378 -136.81 -167.33 98.44
C GLY A 378 -138.15 -166.57 98.48
N LYS A 379 -138.77 -166.45 97.28
CA LYS A 379 -140.24 -166.43 96.97
C LYS A 379 -140.97 -165.07 96.75
N LYS A 380 -141.83 -165.09 95.70
CA LYS A 380 -142.91 -164.15 95.23
C LYS A 380 -142.43 -162.81 94.65
N GLY A 381 -142.76 -162.37 93.42
CA GLY A 381 -143.86 -162.65 92.47
C GLY A 381 -144.54 -161.31 92.16
N LYS A 382 -144.57 -160.79 90.91
CA LYS A 382 -145.70 -160.90 89.97
C LYS A 382 -145.39 -160.14 88.66
N LYS A 383 -145.71 -160.78 87.52
CA LYS A 383 -146.39 -160.30 86.27
C LYS A 383 -146.22 -158.82 85.87
N GLY A 384 -146.01 -158.41 84.61
CA GLY A 384 -146.09 -159.02 83.27
C GLY A 384 -145.79 -157.88 82.25
N LYS A 385 -145.06 -158.09 81.16
CA LYS A 385 -145.46 -158.65 79.85
C LYS A 385 -146.43 -157.77 79.04
N LYS A 386 -145.90 -156.91 78.14
CA LYS A 386 -146.22 -156.74 76.68
C LYS A 386 -146.07 -155.29 76.20
N LYS A 387 -145.06 -155.01 75.36
CA LYS A 387 -145.14 -154.53 73.96
C LYS A 387 -143.71 -154.28 73.45
N ARG A 388 -143.53 -154.54 72.15
CA ARG A 388 -142.26 -154.81 71.45
C ARG A 388 -141.26 -153.68 71.50
#